data_AF-A0A2I0JHU2-F1
#
_entry.id   AF-A0A2I0JHU2-F1
#
_cell.length_a   1.000
_cell.length_b   1.000
_cell.length_c   1.000
_cell.angle_alpha   90.00
_cell.angle_beta   90.00
_cell.angle_gamma   90.00
#
_symmetry.space_group_name_H-M   'P 1'
#
loop_
_entity.id
_entity.type
_entity.pdbx_description
1 polymer ?
#
loop_
_entity_poly.entity_id
_entity_poly.type
_entity_poly.pdbx_seq_one_letter_code
_entity_poly.pdbx_strand_id
1 'polypeptide(L)'
;MRQTVTNMIGTLPPQFFAITVTTVAENLAQLMYSVLMTGYMFRNAQYRLELQQSLDQVALPDKQEKKDAPGYAPGTQKKVSGEVIRWNNVSGAEKIDAFKYIELLEAEIEELNRQIGRTANGQNDLLEYLKSLEPQNLKELTSSAGEDAILAMNTFIKRLLAVSDPDQMKTTVTETSAPELAKLLYWLMVVGYSIRNIEVRFDMERVLGTTLKLAELPPGEAI
;
A
#
# COMPACT_ATOMS: atom_id res chain seq x y z
N MET A 1 0.68 9.14 -42.75
CA MET A 1 1.97 9.83 -42.52
C MET A 1 2.19 10.26 -41.07
N ARG A 2 1.26 10.97 -40.39
CA ARG A 2 1.45 11.33 -38.96
C ARG A 2 1.61 10.11 -38.03
N GLN A 3 0.77 9.07 -38.16
CA GLN A 3 0.91 7.83 -37.36
C GLN A 3 2.21 7.03 -37.65
N THR A 4 2.76 7.13 -38.86
CA THR A 4 4.01 6.43 -39.22
C THR A 4 5.22 7.08 -38.55
N VAL A 5 5.22 8.41 -38.45
CA VAL A 5 6.25 9.17 -37.73
C VAL A 5 6.13 8.96 -36.23
N THR A 6 4.90 8.93 -35.68
CA THR A 6 4.67 8.63 -34.25
C THR A 6 5.13 7.22 -33.85
N ASN A 7 5.00 6.22 -34.74
CA ASN A 7 5.48 4.86 -34.47
C ASN A 7 6.99 4.68 -34.71
N MET A 8 7.62 5.46 -35.59
CA MET A 8 9.08 5.47 -35.76
C MET A 8 9.81 6.23 -34.64
N ILE A 9 9.17 7.23 -34.03
CA ILE A 9 9.67 7.96 -32.85
C ILE A 9 9.25 7.22 -31.57
N GLY A 10 9.21 5.88 -31.60
CA GLY A 10 8.95 5.05 -30.43
C GLY A 10 9.71 5.60 -29.23
N THR A 11 8.96 6.01 -28.20
CA THR A 11 9.44 6.60 -26.94
C THR A 11 10.83 7.22 -27.04
N LEU A 12 10.94 8.50 -27.44
CA LEU A 12 12.22 9.21 -27.47
C LEU A 12 13.00 8.93 -26.18
N PRO A 13 14.21 8.34 -26.26
CA PRO A 13 14.97 8.03 -25.06
C PRO A 13 15.24 9.31 -24.27
N PRO A 14 14.74 9.44 -23.03
CA PRO A 14 14.85 10.69 -22.26
C PRO A 14 16.32 11.04 -21.92
N GLN A 15 17.22 10.07 -22.04
CA GLN A 15 18.67 10.24 -21.87
C GLN A 15 19.35 10.98 -23.05
N PHE A 16 18.75 11.00 -24.24
CA PHE A 16 19.33 11.62 -25.44
C PHE A 16 18.50 12.79 -25.98
N PHE A 17 17.29 13.01 -25.43
CA PHE A 17 16.36 14.02 -25.91
C PHE A 17 15.74 14.80 -24.76
N ALA A 18 15.80 16.12 -24.82
CA ALA A 18 15.06 17.01 -23.92
C ALA A 18 13.59 17.05 -24.37
N ILE A 19 12.74 16.28 -23.69
CA ILE A 19 11.29 16.26 -23.94
C ILE A 19 10.63 17.24 -22.97
N THR A 20 10.02 18.27 -23.54
CA THR A 20 9.23 19.23 -22.77
C THR A 20 7.74 19.03 -23.05
N VAL A 21 6.95 19.02 -21.97
CA VAL A 21 5.50 18.84 -22.02
C VAL A 21 4.86 20.19 -21.68
N THR A 22 4.05 20.69 -22.62
CA THR A 22 3.30 21.94 -22.47
C THR A 22 1.81 21.60 -22.40
N THR A 23 1.13 22.07 -21.37
CA THR A 23 -0.31 21.83 -21.18
C THR A 23 -0.98 22.99 -20.46
N VAL A 24 -2.30 23.03 -20.51
CA VAL A 24 -3.12 23.97 -19.72
C VAL A 24 -3.17 23.50 -18.27
N ALA A 25 -3.11 24.43 -17.32
CA ALA A 25 -3.09 24.12 -15.89
C ALA A 25 -4.31 23.30 -15.44
N GLU A 26 -5.49 23.51 -16.03
CA GLU A 26 -6.68 22.68 -15.79
C GLU A 26 -6.47 21.20 -16.15
N ASN A 27 -5.91 20.91 -17.33
CA ASN A 27 -5.62 19.54 -17.75
C ASN A 27 -4.55 18.89 -16.87
N LEU A 28 -3.54 19.66 -16.47
CA LEU A 28 -2.52 19.19 -15.53
C LEU A 28 -3.13 18.90 -14.16
N ALA A 29 -3.99 19.77 -13.64
CA ALA A 29 -4.70 19.58 -12.38
C ALA A 29 -5.53 18.29 -12.40
N GLN A 30 -6.24 18.02 -13.49
CA GLN A 30 -7.02 16.79 -13.65
C GLN A 30 -6.14 15.55 -13.67
N LEU A 31 -4.99 15.59 -14.35
CA LEU A 31 -4.00 14.51 -14.32
C LEU A 31 -3.47 14.28 -12.90
N MET A 32 -3.08 15.35 -12.20
CA MET A 32 -2.60 15.29 -10.83
C MET A 32 -3.64 14.69 -9.87
N TYR A 33 -4.90 15.09 -10.02
CA TYR A 33 -6.02 14.54 -9.25
C TYR A 33 -6.21 13.05 -9.52
N SER A 34 -6.19 12.63 -10.79
CA SER A 34 -6.29 11.22 -11.17
C SER A 34 -5.18 10.38 -10.53
N VAL A 35 -3.94 10.90 -10.51
CA VAL A 35 -2.80 10.21 -9.89
C VAL A 35 -2.90 10.16 -8.36
N LEU A 36 -3.37 11.23 -7.72
CA LEU A 36 -3.67 11.23 -6.28
C LEU A 36 -4.74 10.18 -5.95
N MET A 37 -5.83 10.12 -6.72
CA MET A 37 -6.89 9.12 -6.57
C MET A 37 -6.38 7.70 -6.80
N THR A 38 -5.42 7.52 -7.71
CA THR A 38 -4.76 6.22 -7.93
C THR A 38 -3.95 5.80 -6.71
N GLY A 39 -3.18 6.72 -6.11
CA GLY A 39 -2.48 6.50 -4.84
C GLY A 39 -3.42 6.14 -3.69
N TYR A 40 -4.53 6.87 -3.57
CA TYR A 40 -5.60 6.63 -2.60
C TYR A 40 -6.21 5.23 -2.78
N MET A 41 -6.52 4.85 -4.02
CA MET A 41 -7.02 3.52 -4.40
C MET A 41 -6.07 2.41 -3.98
N PHE A 42 -4.75 2.56 -4.19
CA PHE A 42 -3.77 1.55 -3.78
C PHE A 42 -3.81 1.29 -2.27
N ARG A 43 -3.93 2.34 -1.45
CA ARG A 43 -4.04 2.13 0.00
C ARG A 43 -5.34 1.41 0.38
N ASN A 44 -6.44 1.76 -0.28
CA ASN A 44 -7.72 1.08 -0.08
C ASN A 44 -7.67 -0.40 -0.47
N ALA A 45 -7.07 -0.72 -1.60
CA ALA A 45 -6.88 -2.09 -2.05
C ALA A 45 -6.01 -2.88 -1.07
N GLN A 46 -4.89 -2.29 -0.64
CA GLN A 46 -4.00 -2.90 0.35
C GLN A 46 -4.72 -3.18 1.67
N TYR A 47 -5.49 -2.23 2.18
CA TYR A 47 -6.26 -2.43 3.41
C TYR A 47 -7.28 -3.57 3.30
N ARG A 48 -8.01 -3.65 2.17
CA ARG A 48 -8.94 -4.76 1.92
C ARG A 48 -8.20 -6.11 1.84
N LEU A 49 -7.06 -6.17 1.18
CA LEU A 49 -6.25 -7.38 1.06
C LEU A 49 -5.70 -7.83 2.42
N GLU A 50 -5.14 -6.91 3.21
CA GLU A 50 -4.62 -7.18 4.56
C GLU A 50 -5.72 -7.72 5.48
N LEU A 51 -6.93 -7.17 5.39
CA LEU A 51 -8.09 -7.66 6.13
C LEU A 51 -8.49 -9.08 5.70
N GLN A 52 -8.55 -9.37 4.40
CA GLN A 52 -8.83 -10.71 3.90
C GLN A 52 -7.81 -11.73 4.41
N GLN A 53 -6.52 -11.41 4.31
CA GLN A 53 -5.44 -12.27 4.80
C GLN A 53 -5.49 -12.49 6.31
N SER A 54 -5.84 -11.44 7.08
CA SER A 54 -5.98 -11.53 8.54
C SER A 54 -7.16 -12.40 8.96
N LEU A 55 -8.28 -12.35 8.22
CA LEU A 55 -9.44 -13.20 8.48
C LEU A 55 -9.18 -14.66 8.06
N ASP A 56 -8.49 -14.89 6.96
CA ASP A 56 -8.13 -16.24 6.49
C ASP A 56 -7.16 -16.95 7.45
N GLN A 57 -6.27 -16.22 8.14
CA GLN A 57 -5.42 -16.81 9.19
C GLN A 57 -6.22 -17.27 10.42
N VAL A 58 -7.37 -16.66 10.69
CA VAL A 58 -8.25 -17.04 11.81
C VAL A 58 -9.12 -18.25 11.43
N ALA A 59 -9.35 -18.48 10.14
CA ALA A 59 -9.96 -19.71 9.65
C ALA A 59 -8.93 -20.85 9.69
N LEU A 60 -9.11 -21.79 10.64
CA LEU A 60 -8.25 -22.96 10.82
C LEU A 60 -7.91 -23.65 9.48
N PRO A 61 -6.63 -23.94 9.19
CA PRO A 61 -6.26 -24.58 7.92
C PRO A 61 -6.66 -26.06 7.90
N ASP A 62 -7.33 -26.47 6.83
CA ASP A 62 -7.42 -27.89 6.45
C ASP A 62 -6.01 -28.41 6.15
N LYS A 63 -5.62 -29.48 6.86
CA LYS A 63 -4.33 -30.18 6.70
C LYS A 63 -4.10 -30.57 5.23
N GLN A 64 -3.10 -29.97 4.59
CA GLN A 64 -2.55 -30.50 3.34
C GLN A 64 -1.10 -30.92 3.56
N GLU A 65 -0.90 -32.24 3.69
CA GLU A 65 0.43 -32.86 3.72
C GLU A 65 1.13 -32.70 2.36
N LYS A 66 2.27 -31.99 2.30
CA LYS A 66 3.30 -32.25 1.28
C LYS A 66 4.73 -32.13 1.81
N LYS A 67 5.53 -33.04 1.25
CA LYS A 67 6.84 -33.56 1.65
C LYS A 67 8.03 -32.81 1.03
N ASP A 68 9.16 -32.92 1.75
CA ASP A 68 10.57 -33.01 1.33
C ASP A 68 11.45 -31.73 1.23
N ALA A 69 12.30 -31.53 2.24
CA ALA A 69 13.67 -30.98 2.17
C ALA A 69 14.54 -31.57 3.31
N PRO A 70 15.86 -31.79 3.11
CA PRO A 70 16.65 -32.70 3.94
C PRO A 70 17.25 -32.01 5.17
N GLY A 71 16.84 -32.47 6.36
CA GLY A 71 17.44 -32.08 7.64
C GLY A 71 16.45 -32.12 8.81
N TYR A 72 15.15 -31.94 8.51
CA TYR A 72 14.07 -32.05 9.48
C TYR A 72 12.90 -32.80 8.82
N ALA A 73 12.52 -33.94 9.38
CA ALA A 73 11.39 -34.73 8.88
C ALA A 73 10.19 -34.50 9.81
N PRO A 74 9.15 -33.75 9.38
CA PRO A 74 7.95 -33.54 10.17
C PRO A 74 7.40 -34.88 10.67
N GLY A 75 7.15 -35.01 11.98
CA GLY A 75 6.62 -36.24 12.57
C GLY A 75 7.61 -37.40 12.74
N THR A 76 8.94 -37.18 12.66
CA THR A 76 9.94 -38.19 13.10
C THR A 76 10.19 -38.18 14.62
N GLN A 77 9.80 -37.13 15.33
CA GLN A 77 9.93 -37.00 16.78
C GLN A 77 8.78 -37.67 17.56
N LYS A 78 8.22 -38.78 17.05
CA LYS A 78 7.07 -39.47 17.66
C LYS A 78 7.36 -40.26 18.94
N LYS A 79 8.61 -40.25 19.42
CA LYS A 79 9.07 -40.98 20.62
C LYS A 79 9.81 -40.08 21.60
N VAL A 80 9.40 -38.82 21.73
CA VAL A 80 9.96 -37.91 22.74
C VAL A 80 9.05 -37.97 23.96
N SER A 81 9.59 -38.40 25.10
CA SER A 81 8.89 -38.39 26.39
C SER A 81 9.60 -37.45 27.35
N GLY A 82 8.84 -36.61 28.05
CA GLY A 82 9.37 -35.65 29.01
C GLY A 82 8.52 -34.38 29.10
N GLU A 83 8.86 -33.53 30.07
CA GLU A 83 8.26 -32.21 30.24
C GLU A 83 9.23 -31.14 29.73
N VAL A 84 8.72 -30.17 28.96
CA VAL A 84 9.44 -28.97 28.55
C VAL A 84 8.93 -27.81 29.39
N ILE A 85 9.85 -26.98 29.89
CA ILE A 85 9.51 -25.76 30.59
C ILE A 85 9.47 -24.63 29.56
N ARG A 86 8.28 -24.12 29.27
CA ARG A 86 8.05 -22.93 28.45
C ARG A 86 7.96 -21.71 29.35
N TRP A 87 8.67 -20.64 29.01
CA TRP A 87 8.53 -19.37 29.71
C TRP A 87 7.45 -18.52 29.06
N ASN A 88 6.41 -18.16 29.82
CA ASN A 88 5.36 -17.24 29.41
C ASN A 88 5.53 -15.91 30.16
N ASN A 89 5.44 -14.78 29.44
CA ASN A 89 5.61 -13.44 30.00
C ASN A 89 4.56 -13.05 31.07
N VAL A 90 3.42 -13.75 31.14
CA VAL A 90 2.33 -13.43 32.09
C VAL A 90 2.23 -14.47 33.21
N SER A 91 2.37 -15.76 32.88
CA SER A 91 2.18 -16.88 33.81
C SER A 91 3.48 -17.51 34.32
N GLY A 92 4.64 -17.10 33.83
CA GLY A 92 5.95 -17.62 34.25
C GLY A 92 6.30 -18.97 33.62
N ALA A 93 7.00 -19.83 34.37
CA ALA A 93 7.44 -21.14 33.89
C ALA A 93 6.27 -22.14 33.83
N GLU A 94 5.84 -22.50 32.63
CA GLU A 94 4.80 -23.49 32.37
C GLU A 94 5.41 -24.83 31.93
N LYS A 95 4.95 -25.93 32.52
CA LYS A 95 5.34 -27.28 32.10
C LYS A 95 4.37 -27.80 31.06
N ILE A 96 4.91 -28.17 29.90
CA ILE A 96 4.15 -28.73 28.78
C ILE A 96 4.77 -30.07 28.41
N ASP A 97 3.94 -31.04 28.05
CA ASP A 97 4.43 -32.30 27.51
C ASP A 97 5.26 -32.06 26.24
N ALA A 98 6.46 -32.66 26.20
CA ALA A 98 7.42 -32.44 25.12
C ALA A 98 6.85 -32.78 23.76
N PHE A 99 6.05 -33.85 23.66
CA PHE A 99 5.44 -34.27 22.40
C PHE A 99 4.40 -33.24 21.93
N LYS A 100 3.54 -32.76 22.83
CA LYS A 100 2.56 -31.71 22.51
C LYS A 100 3.22 -30.39 22.11
N TYR A 101 4.36 -30.06 22.72
CA TYR A 101 5.09 -28.85 22.39
C TYR A 101 5.78 -28.92 21.02
N ILE A 102 6.35 -30.08 20.68
CA ILE A 102 6.93 -30.33 19.36
C ILE A 102 5.87 -30.23 18.27
N GLU A 103 4.67 -30.80 18.47
CA GLU A 103 3.56 -30.69 17.51
C GLU A 103 3.16 -29.22 17.25
N LEU A 104 3.13 -28.39 18.30
CA LEU A 104 2.82 -26.96 18.16
C LEU A 104 3.92 -26.23 17.38
N LEU A 105 5.19 -26.51 17.68
CA LEU A 105 6.32 -25.90 16.98
C LEU A 105 6.41 -26.36 15.52
N GLU A 106 6.10 -27.63 15.22
CA GLU A 106 6.04 -28.13 13.84
C GLU A 106 4.98 -27.37 13.03
N ALA A 107 3.80 -27.15 13.61
CA ALA A 107 2.74 -26.35 12.98
C ALA A 107 3.15 -24.88 12.77
N GLU A 108 3.81 -24.27 13.76
CA GLU A 108 4.30 -22.88 13.66
C GLU A 108 5.40 -22.73 12.59
N ILE A 109 6.32 -23.71 12.50
CA ILE A 109 7.37 -23.75 11.47
C ILE A 109 6.77 -23.92 10.08
N GLU A 110 5.75 -24.76 9.92
CA GLU A 110 5.04 -24.95 8.66
C GLU A 110 4.38 -23.63 8.19
N GLU A 111 3.71 -22.93 9.12
CA GLU A 111 3.09 -21.63 8.87
C GLU A 111 4.13 -20.58 8.48
N LEU A 112 5.23 -20.47 9.23
CA LEU A 112 6.31 -19.53 8.95
C LEU A 112 6.97 -19.80 7.60
N ASN A 113 7.23 -21.06 7.26
CA ASN A 113 7.79 -21.42 5.96
C ASN A 113 6.82 -21.09 4.81
N ARG A 114 5.51 -21.26 5.01
CA ARG A 114 4.49 -20.84 4.05
C ARG A 114 4.49 -19.31 3.85
N GLN A 115 4.64 -18.54 4.92
CA GLN A 115 4.75 -17.07 4.86
C GLN A 115 6.03 -16.62 4.15
N ILE A 116 7.17 -17.27 4.44
CA ILE A 116 8.45 -17.00 3.78
C ILE A 116 8.37 -17.33 2.29
N GLY A 117 7.77 -18.46 1.92
CA GLY A 117 7.58 -18.85 0.52
C GLY A 117 6.74 -17.86 -0.29
N ARG A 118 5.68 -17.30 0.29
CA ARG A 118 4.87 -16.23 -0.34
C ARG A 118 5.70 -14.96 -0.55
N THR A 119 6.46 -14.54 0.46
CA THR A 119 7.28 -13.32 0.39
C THR A 119 8.46 -13.47 -0.59
N ALA A 120 9.07 -14.66 -0.66
CA ALA A 120 10.24 -14.94 -1.49
C ALA A 120 9.92 -15.01 -2.99
N ASN A 121 8.67 -15.31 -3.38
CA ASN A 121 8.27 -15.42 -4.79
C ASN A 121 8.20 -14.09 -5.53
N GLY A 122 8.35 -12.94 -4.85
CA GLY A 122 8.29 -11.61 -5.47
C GLY A 122 6.95 -11.30 -6.15
N GLN A 123 5.93 -12.13 -5.93
CA GLN A 123 4.58 -11.91 -6.42
C GLN A 123 4.01 -10.73 -5.64
N ASN A 124 3.62 -9.70 -6.38
CA ASN A 124 3.03 -8.52 -5.80
C ASN A 124 1.55 -8.84 -5.58
N ASP A 125 1.22 -9.44 -4.43
CA ASP A 125 -0.13 -9.87 -4.07
C ASP A 125 -1.17 -8.77 -4.29
N LEU A 126 -0.78 -7.51 -4.07
CA LEU A 126 -1.60 -6.34 -4.34
C LEU A 126 -1.92 -6.17 -5.83
N LEU A 127 -0.94 -6.36 -6.72
CA LEU A 127 -1.18 -6.29 -8.17
C LEU A 127 -2.01 -7.48 -8.65
N GLU A 128 -1.83 -8.66 -8.08
CA GLU A 128 -2.66 -9.83 -8.39
C GLU A 128 -4.11 -9.61 -7.92
N TYR A 129 -4.29 -9.08 -6.72
CA TYR A 129 -5.58 -8.65 -6.19
C TYR A 129 -6.24 -7.61 -7.11
N LEU A 130 -5.52 -6.56 -7.51
CA LEU A 130 -6.08 -5.55 -8.41
C LEU A 130 -6.47 -6.10 -9.79
N LYS A 131 -5.74 -7.11 -10.29
CA LYS A 131 -6.06 -7.78 -11.56
C LYS A 131 -7.29 -8.68 -11.46
N SER A 132 -7.58 -9.23 -10.28
CA SER A 132 -8.74 -10.10 -10.07
C SER A 132 -10.03 -9.33 -9.80
N LEU A 133 -9.94 -8.04 -9.45
CA LEU A 133 -11.10 -7.19 -9.20
C LEU A 133 -11.86 -6.84 -10.49
N GLU A 134 -13.19 -6.92 -10.40
CA GLU A 134 -14.08 -6.39 -11.43
C GLU A 134 -14.01 -4.85 -11.51
N PRO A 135 -14.30 -4.23 -12.68
CA PRO A 135 -14.25 -2.78 -12.85
C PRO A 135 -15.15 -2.00 -11.88
N GLN A 136 -16.26 -2.58 -11.44
CA GLN A 136 -17.16 -1.97 -10.46
C GLN A 136 -16.48 -1.84 -9.09
N ASN A 137 -15.81 -2.91 -8.64
CA ASN A 137 -15.08 -2.93 -7.36
C ASN A 137 -13.87 -1.99 -7.39
N LEU A 138 -13.21 -1.83 -8.55
CA LEU A 138 -12.15 -0.82 -8.71
C LEU A 138 -12.69 0.61 -8.53
N LYS A 139 -13.89 0.89 -9.05
CA LYS A 139 -14.54 2.19 -8.87
C LYS A 139 -14.87 2.45 -7.39
N GLU A 140 -15.31 1.44 -6.65
CA GLU A 140 -15.59 1.58 -5.21
C GLU A 140 -14.37 1.99 -4.38
N LEU A 141 -13.17 1.53 -4.77
CA LEU A 141 -11.92 1.90 -4.09
C LEU A 141 -11.60 3.40 -4.22
N THR A 142 -12.19 4.08 -5.20
CA THR A 142 -12.03 5.53 -5.41
C THR A 142 -13.27 6.32 -4.99
N SER A 143 -14.48 5.77 -5.12
CA SER A 143 -15.73 6.47 -4.75
C SER A 143 -15.97 6.55 -3.25
N SER A 144 -15.21 5.82 -2.44
CA SER A 144 -15.24 5.84 -0.98
C SER A 144 -14.36 6.94 -0.36
N ALA A 145 -13.84 7.89 -1.16
CA ALA A 145 -13.12 9.05 -0.64
C ALA A 145 -14.06 9.97 0.13
N GLY A 146 -13.70 10.28 1.38
CA GLY A 146 -14.41 11.24 2.21
C GLY A 146 -14.25 12.67 1.69
N GLU A 147 -15.19 13.52 2.07
CA GLU A 147 -15.24 14.92 1.62
C GLU A 147 -13.96 15.68 1.99
N ASP A 148 -13.44 15.46 3.20
CA ASP A 148 -12.20 16.08 3.68
C ASP A 148 -10.97 15.65 2.87
N ALA A 149 -10.90 14.37 2.47
CA ALA A 149 -9.81 13.86 1.64
C ALA A 149 -9.84 14.49 0.24
N ILE A 150 -11.03 14.58 -0.37
CA ILE A 150 -11.23 15.23 -1.68
C ILE A 150 -10.87 16.71 -1.60
N LEU A 151 -11.28 17.41 -0.53
CA LEU A 151 -10.97 18.81 -0.31
C LEU A 151 -9.47 19.03 -0.14
N ALA A 152 -8.80 18.16 0.63
CA ALA A 152 -7.35 18.21 0.84
C ALA A 152 -6.59 18.01 -0.49
N MET A 153 -6.98 17.01 -1.30
CA MET A 153 -6.38 16.77 -2.62
C MET A 153 -6.51 17.97 -3.56
N ASN A 154 -7.72 18.54 -3.67
CA ASN A 154 -7.96 19.70 -4.52
C ASN A 154 -7.21 20.94 -4.03
N THR A 155 -7.14 21.15 -2.72
CA THR A 155 -6.38 22.26 -2.12
C THR A 155 -4.89 22.10 -2.36
N PHE A 156 -4.37 20.88 -2.24
CA PHE A 156 -2.98 20.56 -2.51
C PHE A 156 -2.60 20.85 -3.97
N ILE A 157 -3.43 20.41 -4.93
CA ILE A 157 -3.20 20.68 -6.36
C ILE A 157 -3.20 22.18 -6.66
N LYS A 158 -4.21 22.92 -6.15
CA LYS A 158 -4.29 24.38 -6.32
C LYS A 158 -3.03 25.09 -5.84
N ARG A 159 -2.53 24.72 -4.65
CA ARG A 159 -1.28 25.26 -4.10
C ARG A 159 -0.07 24.89 -4.93
N LEU A 160 0.02 23.65 -5.40
CA LEU A 160 1.15 23.19 -6.21
C LEU A 160 1.23 23.88 -7.57
N LEU A 161 0.09 24.17 -8.19
CA LEU A 161 0.02 24.93 -9.44
C LEU A 161 0.17 26.45 -9.23
N ALA A 162 0.24 26.92 -7.97
CA ALA A 162 0.20 28.33 -7.61
C ALA A 162 -1.00 29.09 -8.20
N VAL A 163 -2.11 28.39 -8.48
CA VAL A 163 -3.32 28.99 -9.04
C VAL A 163 -4.39 29.09 -7.95
N SER A 164 -4.80 30.33 -7.66
CA SER A 164 -5.83 30.59 -6.64
C SER A 164 -7.25 30.56 -7.20
N ASP A 165 -7.43 30.83 -8.50
CA ASP A 165 -8.73 31.07 -9.12
C ASP A 165 -9.01 30.11 -10.30
N PRO A 166 -10.19 29.45 -10.39
CA PRO A 166 -10.53 28.56 -11.52
C PRO A 166 -10.38 29.18 -12.92
N ASP A 167 -10.60 30.48 -13.09
CA ASP A 167 -10.44 31.12 -14.41
C ASP A 167 -8.97 31.23 -14.83
N GLN A 168 -8.06 31.38 -13.87
CA GLN A 168 -6.62 31.36 -14.14
C GLN A 168 -6.15 29.96 -14.57
N MET A 169 -6.80 28.88 -14.12
CA MET A 169 -6.43 27.52 -14.53
C MET A 169 -6.65 27.26 -16.02
N LYS A 170 -7.61 27.95 -16.64
CA LYS A 170 -7.96 27.77 -18.06
C LYS A 170 -6.98 28.46 -19.00
N THR A 171 -6.31 29.51 -18.51
CA THR A 171 -5.43 30.35 -19.34
C THR A 171 -3.95 30.13 -19.03
N THR A 172 -3.61 29.65 -17.84
CA THR A 172 -2.23 29.38 -17.47
C THR A 172 -1.71 28.17 -18.21
N VAL A 173 -0.67 28.39 -19.02
CA VAL A 173 0.08 27.34 -19.68
C VAL A 173 1.23 26.94 -18.75
N THR A 174 1.33 25.65 -18.44
CA THR A 174 2.43 25.08 -17.66
C THR A 174 3.35 24.31 -18.60
N GLU A 175 4.65 24.54 -18.46
CA GLU A 175 5.70 23.85 -19.18
C GLU A 175 6.58 23.09 -18.17
N THR A 176 6.79 21.79 -18.39
CA THR A 176 7.61 20.95 -17.52
C THR A 176 8.35 19.91 -18.34
N SER A 177 9.55 19.52 -17.90
CA SER A 177 10.24 18.40 -18.54
C SER A 177 9.54 17.07 -18.22
N ALA A 178 9.60 16.11 -19.15
CA ALA A 178 9.09 14.75 -18.93
C ALA A 178 9.63 14.06 -17.65
N PRO A 179 10.94 14.10 -17.34
CA PRO A 179 11.45 13.46 -16.11
C PRO A 179 10.99 14.17 -14.83
N GLU A 180 10.84 15.50 -14.84
CA GLU A 180 10.29 16.23 -13.69
C GLU A 180 8.81 15.93 -13.49
N LEU A 181 8.03 15.88 -14.57
CA LEU A 181 6.63 15.48 -14.52
C LEU A 181 6.48 14.06 -13.98
N ALA A 182 7.30 13.11 -14.43
CA ALA A 182 7.27 11.75 -13.92
C ALA A 182 7.57 11.68 -12.41
N LYS A 183 8.59 12.42 -11.95
CA LYS A 183 8.92 12.53 -10.51
C LYS A 183 7.76 13.14 -9.73
N LEU A 184 7.14 14.19 -10.26
CA LEU A 184 5.99 14.86 -9.64
C LEU A 184 4.80 13.91 -9.51
N LEU A 185 4.43 13.20 -10.59
CA LEU A 185 3.34 12.22 -10.57
C LEU A 185 3.63 11.07 -9.60
N TYR A 186 4.88 10.59 -9.54
CA TYR A 186 5.29 9.61 -8.53
C TYR A 186 5.04 10.11 -7.10
N TRP A 187 5.47 11.33 -6.77
CA TRP A 187 5.23 11.91 -5.46
C TRP A 187 3.75 12.14 -5.17
N LEU A 188 2.96 12.57 -6.16
CA LEU A 188 1.52 12.69 -6.02
C LEU A 188 0.84 11.35 -5.70
N MET A 189 1.31 10.26 -6.30
CA MET A 189 0.81 8.93 -5.97
C MET A 189 1.08 8.57 -4.50
N VAL A 190 2.28 8.88 -3.98
CA VAL A 190 2.64 8.70 -2.57
C VAL A 190 1.80 9.59 -1.65
N VAL A 191 1.55 10.84 -2.05
CA VAL A 191 0.69 11.77 -1.31
C VAL A 191 -0.74 11.23 -1.24
N GLY A 192 -1.31 10.75 -2.34
CA GLY A 192 -2.66 10.18 -2.38
C GLY A 192 -2.80 8.96 -1.46
N TYR A 193 -1.79 8.10 -1.45
CA TYR A 193 -1.69 6.97 -0.52
C TYR A 193 -1.66 7.44 0.95
N SER A 194 -0.89 8.49 1.25
CA SER A 194 -0.79 9.05 2.59
C SER A 194 -2.07 9.74 3.07
N ILE A 195 -2.83 10.39 2.17
CA ILE A 195 -4.12 11.02 2.49
C ILE A 195 -5.10 9.96 2.98
N ARG A 196 -5.19 8.80 2.32
CA ARG A 196 -6.02 7.71 2.80
C ARG A 196 -5.61 7.23 4.19
N ASN A 197 -4.32 7.14 4.45
CA ASN A 197 -3.82 6.77 5.78
C ASN A 197 -4.24 7.75 6.88
N ILE A 198 -4.14 9.04 6.59
CA ILE A 198 -4.54 10.09 7.52
C ILE A 198 -6.06 10.04 7.75
N GLU A 199 -6.85 9.89 6.69
CA GLU A 199 -8.31 9.78 6.77
C GLU A 199 -8.76 8.61 7.63
N VAL A 200 -8.23 7.40 7.40
CA VAL A 200 -8.57 6.20 8.21
C VAL A 200 -8.21 6.41 9.68
N ARG A 201 -7.04 7.00 9.96
CA ARG A 201 -6.63 7.30 11.33
C ARG A 201 -7.57 8.31 11.99
N PHE A 202 -7.90 9.38 11.28
CA PHE A 202 -8.81 10.41 11.78
C PHE A 202 -10.22 9.86 12.03
N ASP A 203 -10.72 9.02 11.14
CA ASP A 203 -11.99 8.31 11.32
C ASP A 203 -11.97 7.40 12.55
N MET A 204 -10.89 6.63 12.74
CA MET A 204 -10.72 5.75 13.89
C MET A 204 -10.66 6.55 15.21
N GLU A 205 -9.92 7.66 15.23
CA GLU A 205 -9.84 8.57 16.38
C GLU A 205 -11.21 9.19 16.70
N ARG A 206 -11.97 9.60 15.67
CA ARG A 206 -13.34 10.12 15.81
C ARG A 206 -14.28 9.08 16.42
N VAL A 207 -14.17 7.82 16.03
CA VAL A 207 -14.98 6.71 16.58
C VAL A 207 -14.57 6.37 18.01
N LEU A 208 -13.27 6.41 18.33
CA LEU A 208 -12.74 6.07 19.66
C LEU A 208 -12.82 7.23 20.67
N GLY A 209 -13.18 8.44 20.25
CA GLY A 209 -13.34 9.61 21.12
C GLY A 209 -12.03 10.17 21.69
N THR A 210 -10.88 9.78 21.14
CA THR A 210 -9.57 10.29 21.54
C THR A 210 -9.30 11.60 20.81
N THR A 211 -9.29 12.72 21.55
CA THR A 211 -8.93 14.05 21.00
C THR A 211 -7.47 14.09 20.55
N LEU A 212 -7.21 14.59 19.34
CA LEU A 212 -5.89 14.91 18.82
C LEU A 212 -5.08 15.73 19.83
N LYS A 213 -3.94 15.21 20.29
CA LYS A 213 -2.81 16.09 20.56
C LYS A 213 -2.36 16.57 19.18
N LEU A 214 -2.72 17.80 18.80
CA LEU A 214 -2.09 18.44 17.65
C LEU A 214 -0.58 18.29 17.86
N ALA A 215 0.12 17.75 16.86
CA ALA A 215 1.57 17.84 16.85
C ALA A 215 1.89 19.34 16.79
N GLU A 216 2.23 19.92 17.95
CA GLU A 216 2.70 21.29 18.03
C GLU A 216 3.95 21.37 17.14
N LEU A 217 3.85 22.14 16.07
CA LEU A 217 5.02 22.53 15.30
C LEU A 217 6.01 23.17 16.28
N PRO A 218 7.30 22.80 16.26
CA PRO A 218 8.29 23.48 17.09
C PRO A 218 8.18 24.99 16.82
N PRO A 219 8.19 25.84 17.86
CA PRO A 219 8.08 27.27 17.68
C PRO A 219 9.18 27.71 16.73
N GLY A 220 8.78 28.27 15.58
CA GLY A 220 9.71 28.80 14.60
C GLY A 220 10.60 29.82 15.29
N GLU A 221 11.92 29.65 15.15
CA GLU A 221 12.89 30.64 15.61
C GLU A 221 12.53 31.99 15.00
N ALA A 222 12.17 32.95 15.85
CA ALA A 222 12.01 34.34 15.46
C ALA A 222 13.41 34.85 15.07
N ILE A 223 13.59 35.16 13.79
CA ILE A 223 14.69 35.97 13.27
C ILE A 223 14.43 37.44 13.64
#